data_AF-A0AAE3LP29-F1
#
_entry.id   AF-A0AAE3LP29-F1
#
_cell.length_a   1.000
_cell.length_b   1.000
_cell.length_c   1.000
_cell.angle_alpha   90.00
_cell.angle_beta   90.00
_cell.angle_gamma   90.00
#
_symmetry.space_group_name_H-M   'P 1'
#
loop_
_entity.id
_entity.type
_entity.pdbx_description
1 polymer ?
#
loop_
_entity_poly.entity_id
_entity_poly.type
_entity_poly.pdbx_seq_one_letter_code
_entity_poly.pdbx_strand_id
1 'polypeptide(L)'
;MNKLSLFMATIVLLAVSCSKNDEQPGHPFKKNYISGAINGNKSPERKSPFIVVFKDAVKASFVQTTKDFPATYAIVDDTLIVKTDDREKIIKFLVKNQTITFASYVALANEAKPNADFTVHAYLGKVPGKNVFAGKSFQGDLYKFGSKAVFRPGCQVAFNTAGNSFGESGAENTPDENQYNATLYNNVAFRYQKGSVRIMGAMVKDSLVYFRESGLYYWGTFR
;
A
#
# COMPACT_ATOMS: atom_id res chain seq x y z
N MET A 1 0.32 36.32 -72.73
CA MET A 1 1.02 37.08 -71.67
C MET A 1 0.25 36.91 -70.38
N ASN A 2 0.89 36.34 -69.34
CA ASN A 2 0.72 36.57 -67.88
C ASN A 2 -0.70 36.52 -67.27
N LYS A 3 -1.06 35.79 -66.19
CA LYS A 3 -0.39 35.10 -65.05
C LYS A 3 -1.45 34.12 -64.49
N LEU A 4 -1.14 32.83 -64.26
CA LEU A 4 -0.75 32.20 -62.99
C LEU A 4 -1.59 32.56 -61.72
N SER A 5 -2.41 31.60 -61.27
CA SER A 5 -2.50 31.00 -59.90
C SER A 5 -3.92 30.40 -59.74
N LEU A 6 -4.11 29.08 -59.85
CA LEU A 6 -3.95 28.04 -58.83
C LEU A 6 -4.63 28.38 -57.49
N PHE A 7 -5.79 27.77 -57.23
CA PHE A 7 -6.12 27.28 -55.89
C PHE A 7 -6.97 26.00 -55.98
N MET A 8 -6.37 24.94 -55.46
CA MET A 8 -6.89 23.61 -55.20
C MET A 8 -8.04 23.70 -54.19
N ALA A 9 -9.17 23.06 -54.46
CA ALA A 9 -10.20 22.79 -53.44
C ALA A 9 -10.52 21.29 -53.44
N THR A 10 -9.99 20.64 -52.41
CA THR A 10 -10.05 19.23 -52.07
C THR A 10 -11.50 18.79 -51.82
N ILE A 11 -11.94 17.73 -52.51
CA ILE A 11 -13.21 17.06 -52.23
C ILE A 11 -13.08 16.30 -50.90
N VAL A 12 -13.96 16.66 -49.97
CA VAL A 12 -14.14 16.07 -48.65
C VAL A 12 -14.51 14.59 -48.78
N LEU A 13 -13.62 13.69 -48.37
CA LEU A 13 -13.99 12.32 -48.04
C LEU A 13 -14.67 12.32 -46.67
N LEU A 14 -15.98 12.09 -46.67
CA LEU A 14 -16.76 11.71 -45.49
C LEU A 14 -16.29 10.33 -45.01
N ALA A 15 -15.25 10.32 -44.18
CA ALA A 15 -14.98 9.18 -43.32
C ALA A 15 -16.05 9.15 -42.23
N VAL A 16 -16.98 8.21 -42.37
CA VAL A 16 -17.88 7.78 -41.29
C VAL A 16 -17.01 7.16 -40.21
N SER A 17 -16.53 8.00 -39.31
CA SER A 17 -15.91 7.59 -38.05
C SER A 17 -17.00 6.94 -37.20
N CYS A 18 -16.93 5.62 -37.09
CA CYS A 18 -17.60 4.87 -36.06
C CYS A 18 -16.92 5.26 -34.73
N SER A 19 -17.50 6.25 -34.04
CA SER A 19 -17.13 6.63 -32.69
C SER A 19 -17.46 5.49 -31.73
N LYS A 20 -16.57 4.50 -31.65
CA LYS A 20 -16.36 3.81 -30.38
C LYS A 20 -15.76 4.86 -29.46
N ASN A 21 -16.51 5.18 -28.41
CA ASN A 21 -16.01 5.94 -27.27
C ASN A 21 -14.66 5.34 -26.84
N ASP A 22 -13.58 5.99 -27.22
CA ASP A 22 -12.33 5.93 -26.47
C ASP A 22 -12.62 6.60 -25.13
N GLU A 23 -13.25 5.85 -24.22
CA GLU A 23 -13.05 6.08 -22.80
C GLU A 23 -11.54 5.99 -22.60
N GLN A 24 -10.90 7.15 -22.50
CA GLN A 24 -9.61 7.30 -21.86
C GLN A 24 -9.59 6.33 -20.67
N PRO A 25 -8.68 5.33 -20.60
CA PRO A 25 -8.81 4.26 -19.63
C PRO A 25 -8.84 4.88 -18.23
N GLY A 26 -10.04 4.94 -17.66
CA GLY A 26 -10.31 5.63 -16.42
C GLY A 26 -9.46 5.00 -15.34
N HIS A 27 -8.78 5.82 -14.54
CA HIS A 27 -7.81 5.37 -13.54
C HIS A 27 -8.46 4.35 -12.58
N PRO A 28 -8.28 3.03 -12.80
CA PRO A 28 -9.20 2.04 -12.23
C PRO A 28 -9.05 1.95 -10.71
N PHE A 29 -7.95 2.49 -10.16
CA PHE A 29 -7.61 2.41 -8.75
C PHE A 29 -7.46 3.77 -8.06
N LYS A 30 -7.78 4.91 -8.69
CA LYS A 30 -7.61 6.23 -8.05
C LYS A 30 -8.43 6.38 -6.75
N LYS A 31 -9.54 5.64 -6.62
CA LYS A 31 -10.39 5.60 -5.41
C LYS A 31 -10.13 4.38 -4.54
N ASN A 32 -9.07 3.63 -4.81
CA ASN A 32 -8.73 2.40 -4.14
C ASN A 32 -7.39 2.52 -3.42
N TYR A 33 -7.10 1.51 -2.61
CA TYR A 33 -5.79 1.26 -2.03
C TYR A 33 -5.54 -0.23 -2.02
N ILE A 34 -4.26 -0.61 -1.93
CA ILE A 34 -3.90 -1.96 -1.54
C ILE A 34 -3.12 -1.87 -0.24
N SER A 35 -3.55 -2.58 0.79
CA SER A 35 -2.77 -2.74 2.02
C SER A 35 -2.44 -4.20 2.22
N GLY A 36 -1.40 -4.48 2.97
CA GLY A 36 -1.01 -5.85 3.20
C GLY A 36 0.15 -6.00 4.14
N ALA A 37 0.66 -7.22 4.19
CA ALA A 37 1.88 -7.59 4.88
C ALA A 37 2.78 -8.42 3.96
N ILE A 38 4.07 -8.13 3.99
CA ILE A 38 5.12 -8.94 3.37
C ILE A 38 5.70 -9.83 4.46
N ASN A 39 5.73 -11.15 4.20
CA ASN A 39 6.27 -12.15 5.09
C ASN A 39 7.46 -12.85 4.43
N GLY A 40 8.53 -13.11 5.17
CA GLY A 40 9.63 -13.95 4.66
C GLY A 40 9.24 -15.42 4.67
N ASN A 41 9.43 -16.15 3.57
CA ASN A 41 9.11 -17.58 3.48
C ASN A 41 9.95 -18.42 4.45
N LYS A 42 11.22 -18.04 4.66
CA LYS A 42 12.13 -18.69 5.62
C LYS A 42 11.97 -18.20 7.06
N SER A 43 11.15 -17.18 7.26
CA SER A 43 10.96 -16.52 8.55
C SER A 43 9.56 -15.88 8.57
N PRO A 44 8.49 -16.69 8.58
CA PRO A 44 7.11 -16.21 8.48
C PRO A 44 6.69 -15.34 9.68
N GLU A 45 7.45 -15.40 10.78
CA GLU A 45 7.39 -14.48 11.92
C GLU A 45 7.97 -13.09 11.60
N ARG A 46 8.38 -12.81 10.37
CA ARG A 46 8.86 -11.49 9.93
C ARG A 46 7.79 -10.86 9.06
N LYS A 47 6.81 -10.20 9.69
CA LYS A 47 5.73 -9.51 8.98
C LYS A 47 6.00 -8.01 8.92
N SER A 48 5.94 -7.43 7.72
CA SER A 48 6.07 -5.99 7.51
C SER A 48 4.84 -5.45 6.79
N PRO A 49 4.06 -4.55 7.43
CA PRO A 49 2.90 -3.94 6.78
C PRO A 49 3.33 -2.99 5.66
N PHE A 50 2.45 -2.84 4.68
CA PHE A 50 2.62 -1.87 3.61
C PHE A 50 1.28 -1.30 3.16
N ILE A 51 1.33 -0.19 2.42
CA ILE A 51 0.20 0.33 1.64
C ILE A 51 0.68 0.83 0.28
N VAL A 52 -0.12 0.56 -0.76
CA VAL A 52 -0.03 1.18 -2.09
C VAL A 52 -1.09 2.27 -2.17
N VAL A 53 -0.63 3.50 -2.35
CA VAL A 53 -1.47 4.70 -2.54
C VAL A 53 -1.43 5.08 -4.01
N PHE A 54 -2.55 4.92 -4.73
CA PHE A 54 -2.65 5.34 -6.13
C PHE A 54 -2.88 6.85 -6.19
N LYS A 55 -2.09 7.56 -7.01
CA LYS A 55 -2.12 9.03 -7.10
C LYS A 55 -2.83 9.50 -8.37
N ASP A 56 -2.47 8.93 -9.50
CA ASP A 56 -3.03 9.24 -10.82
C ASP A 56 -3.12 7.97 -11.70
N ALA A 57 -3.18 8.15 -13.02
CA ALA A 57 -3.29 7.07 -14.01
C ALA A 57 -2.23 5.99 -13.90
N VAL A 58 -1.00 6.39 -13.59
CA VAL A 58 0.18 5.54 -13.70
C VAL A 58 1.08 5.67 -12.48
N LYS A 59 0.87 6.67 -11.62
CA LYS A 59 1.67 6.90 -10.42
C LYS A 59 1.00 6.36 -9.18
N ALA A 60 1.81 5.77 -8.33
CA ALA A 60 1.48 5.32 -7.00
C ALA A 60 2.60 5.69 -6.01
N SER A 61 2.37 5.40 -4.74
CA SER A 61 3.40 5.30 -3.72
C SER A 61 3.29 3.95 -3.05
N PHE A 62 4.41 3.24 -2.97
CA PHE A 62 4.55 2.06 -2.14
C PHE A 62 5.16 2.49 -0.80
N VAL A 63 4.39 2.40 0.27
CA VAL A 63 4.76 2.90 1.59
C VAL A 63 5.10 1.73 2.50
N GLN A 64 6.25 1.82 3.15
CA GLN A 64 6.73 0.89 4.17
C GLN A 64 7.13 1.66 5.43
N THR A 65 7.46 0.91 6.49
CA THR A 65 7.85 1.45 7.80
C THR A 65 8.97 2.49 7.73
N THR A 66 9.92 2.34 6.81
CA THR A 66 11.12 3.19 6.76
C THR A 66 11.04 4.32 5.74
N LYS A 67 10.23 4.17 4.69
CA LYS A 67 10.24 5.08 3.55
C LYS A 67 8.97 4.98 2.70
N ASP A 68 8.65 6.09 2.05
CA ASP A 68 7.69 6.14 0.95
C ASP A 68 8.49 6.02 -0.35
N PHE A 69 8.20 4.97 -1.12
CA PHE A 69 8.79 4.77 -2.43
C PHE A 69 7.83 5.33 -3.49
N PRO A 70 8.21 6.39 -4.22
CA PRO A 70 7.56 6.72 -5.48
C PRO A 70 7.53 5.49 -6.39
N ALA A 71 6.38 5.25 -7.01
CA ALA A 71 6.18 4.07 -7.82
C ALA A 71 5.32 4.40 -9.04
N THR A 72 5.44 3.55 -10.04
CA THR A 72 4.50 3.45 -11.16
C THR A 72 3.69 2.17 -11.05
N TYR A 73 2.52 2.15 -11.65
CA TYR A 73 1.71 0.94 -11.76
C TYR A 73 1.11 0.76 -13.15
N ALA A 74 0.91 -0.50 -13.52
CA ALA A 74 0.24 -0.91 -14.76
C ALA A 74 -0.54 -2.21 -14.55
N ILE A 75 -1.57 -2.43 -15.35
CA ILE A 75 -2.28 -3.72 -15.42
C ILE A 75 -1.87 -4.40 -16.72
N VAL A 76 -1.40 -5.65 -16.62
CA VAL A 76 -1.07 -6.52 -17.76
C VAL A 76 -1.67 -7.88 -17.48
N ASP A 77 -2.58 -8.35 -18.34
CA ASP A 77 -3.22 -9.69 -18.24
C ASP A 77 -3.71 -10.01 -16.81
N ASP A 78 -4.62 -9.19 -16.28
CA ASP A 78 -5.16 -9.25 -14.92
C ASP A 78 -4.14 -9.07 -13.77
N THR A 79 -2.88 -8.80 -14.10
CA THR A 79 -1.83 -8.57 -13.12
C THR A 79 -1.58 -7.09 -12.95
N LEU A 80 -1.90 -6.55 -11.77
CA LEU A 80 -1.45 -5.23 -11.36
C LEU A 80 0.02 -5.33 -10.92
N ILE A 81 0.88 -4.58 -11.59
CA ILE A 81 2.31 -4.49 -11.31
C ILE A 81 2.58 -3.11 -10.72
N VAL A 82 3.13 -3.06 -9.52
CA VAL A 82 3.63 -1.85 -8.87
C VAL A 82 5.14 -1.90 -8.83
N LYS A 83 5.80 -0.90 -9.39
CA LYS A 83 7.25 -0.83 -9.50
C LYS A 83 7.75 0.48 -8.93
N THR A 84 8.68 0.41 -7.96
CA THR A 84 9.32 1.60 -7.41
C THR A 84 10.25 2.24 -8.44
N ASP A 85 10.40 3.57 -8.38
CA ASP A 85 11.16 4.33 -9.39
C ASP A 85 12.66 4.00 -9.35
N ASP A 86 13.19 3.63 -8.17
CA ASP A 86 14.54 3.08 -7.99
C ASP A 86 14.71 1.66 -8.55
N ARG A 87 13.63 1.07 -9.09
CA ARG A 87 13.53 -0.29 -9.64
C ARG A 87 13.93 -1.40 -8.67
N GLU A 88 14.14 -1.12 -7.39
CA GLU A 88 14.55 -2.13 -6.42
C GLU A 88 13.40 -3.04 -5.99
N LYS A 89 12.15 -2.61 -6.15
CA LYS A 89 10.98 -3.31 -5.61
C LYS A 89 9.91 -3.42 -6.68
N ILE A 90 9.51 -4.66 -6.96
CA ILE A 90 8.40 -4.99 -7.85
C ILE A 90 7.40 -5.83 -7.08
N ILE A 91 6.16 -5.40 -7.08
CA ILE A 91 5.05 -6.08 -6.43
C ILE A 91 4.01 -6.38 -7.47
N LYS A 92 3.60 -7.64 -7.54
CA LYS A 92 2.61 -8.11 -8.51
C LYS A 92 1.39 -8.60 -7.75
N PHE A 93 0.21 -8.20 -8.20
CA PHE A 93 -1.07 -8.61 -7.66
C PHE A 93 -1.91 -9.20 -8.80
N LEU A 94 -2.36 -10.44 -8.67
CA LEU A 94 -3.37 -10.98 -9.58
C LEU A 94 -4.73 -10.47 -9.13
N VAL A 95 -5.34 -9.61 -9.94
CA VAL A 95 -6.62 -8.94 -9.64
C VAL A 95 -7.72 -9.57 -10.50
N LYS A 96 -8.67 -10.24 -9.87
CA LYS A 96 -9.87 -10.78 -10.53
C LYS A 96 -11.10 -10.12 -9.94
N ASN A 97 -11.94 -9.50 -10.77
CA ASN A 97 -13.14 -8.79 -10.33
C ASN A 97 -12.86 -7.82 -9.16
N GLN A 98 -11.79 -7.01 -9.28
CA GLN A 98 -11.34 -6.08 -8.23
C GLN A 98 -10.99 -6.75 -6.89
N THR A 99 -10.67 -8.05 -6.90
CA THR A 99 -10.22 -8.81 -5.74
C THR A 99 -8.79 -9.30 -5.97
N ILE A 100 -7.92 -9.16 -4.96
CA ILE A 100 -6.58 -9.75 -5.01
C ILE A 100 -6.71 -11.25 -4.73
N THR A 101 -6.31 -12.06 -5.70
CA THR A 101 -6.31 -13.53 -5.60
C THR A 101 -4.92 -14.10 -5.39
N PHE A 102 -3.89 -13.33 -5.72
CA PHE A 102 -2.49 -13.66 -5.47
C PHE A 102 -1.68 -12.38 -5.36
N ALA A 103 -0.61 -12.42 -4.56
CA ALA A 103 0.35 -11.33 -4.48
C ALA A 103 1.77 -11.86 -4.32
N SER A 104 2.72 -11.25 -5.00
CA SER A 104 4.15 -11.54 -4.87
C SER A 104 4.99 -10.28 -4.79
N TYR A 105 6.11 -10.38 -4.08
CA TYR A 105 7.05 -9.30 -3.84
C TYR A 105 8.44 -9.74 -4.26
N VAL A 106 9.09 -8.94 -5.11
CA VAL A 106 10.46 -9.14 -5.53
C VAL A 106 11.27 -7.92 -5.12
N ALA A 107 12.20 -8.11 -4.19
CA ALA A 107 13.28 -7.17 -3.93
C ALA A 107 14.47 -7.54 -4.83
N LEU A 108 14.82 -6.64 -5.74
CA LEU A 108 16.00 -6.74 -6.56
C LEU A 108 17.18 -6.18 -5.75
N ALA A 109 17.77 -7.03 -4.91
CA ALA A 109 19.09 -6.74 -4.36
C ALA A 109 20.13 -6.86 -5.47
N ASN A 110 21.17 -6.00 -5.43
CA ASN A 110 22.26 -5.90 -6.41
C ASN A 110 22.57 -7.23 -7.12
N GLU A 111 22.38 -7.20 -8.45
CA GLU A 111 22.90 -8.10 -9.49
C GLU A 111 23.14 -9.56 -9.10
N ALA A 112 22.11 -10.41 -9.28
CA ALA A 112 22.21 -11.67 -10.03
C ALA A 112 20.98 -12.58 -9.87
N LYS A 113 20.20 -12.47 -8.78
CA LYS A 113 19.01 -13.32 -8.59
C LYS A 113 17.89 -12.60 -7.84
N PRO A 114 16.65 -12.54 -8.37
CA PRO A 114 15.50 -12.14 -7.58
C PRO A 114 15.33 -13.16 -6.44
N ASN A 115 15.59 -12.73 -5.20
CA ASN A 115 15.30 -13.55 -4.03
C ASN A 115 13.78 -13.54 -3.80
N ALA A 116 13.08 -14.47 -4.46
CA ALA A 116 11.63 -14.67 -4.34
C ALA A 116 11.26 -15.40 -3.02
N ASP A 117 11.85 -14.98 -1.90
CA ASP A 117 11.65 -15.60 -0.58
C ASP A 117 10.58 -14.88 0.25
N PHE A 118 9.56 -14.29 -0.40
CA PHE A 118 8.50 -13.58 0.29
C PHE A 118 7.10 -13.99 -0.17
N THR A 119 6.18 -14.06 0.79
CA THR A 119 4.74 -14.16 0.57
C THR A 119 4.08 -12.84 0.91
N VAL A 120 3.04 -12.49 0.17
CA VAL A 120 2.29 -11.26 0.37
C VAL A 120 0.85 -11.60 0.66
N HIS A 121 0.33 -11.08 1.77
CA HIS A 121 -1.11 -11.05 2.03
C HIS A 121 -1.58 -9.63 1.84
N ALA A 122 -2.50 -9.42 0.91
CA ALA A 122 -2.95 -8.09 0.53
C ALA A 122 -4.46 -8.03 0.37
N TYR A 123 -5.00 -6.84 0.60
CA TYR A 123 -6.41 -6.51 0.46
C TYR A 123 -6.54 -5.29 -0.45
N LEU A 124 -7.37 -5.40 -1.49
CA LEU A 124 -7.78 -4.29 -2.33
C LEU A 124 -9.07 -3.72 -1.77
N GLY A 125 -9.01 -2.48 -1.29
CA GLY A 125 -10.14 -1.76 -0.71
C GLY A 125 -10.45 -0.46 -1.44
N LYS A 126 -11.62 0.12 -1.17
CA LYS A 126 -11.95 1.50 -1.54
C LYS A 126 -11.47 2.43 -0.44
N VAL A 127 -10.89 3.57 -0.80
CA VAL A 127 -10.46 4.58 0.19
C VAL A 127 -11.70 5.05 0.96
N PRO A 128 -11.74 4.85 2.30
CA PRO A 128 -12.89 5.25 3.09
C PRO A 128 -12.92 6.77 3.22
N GLY A 129 -14.14 7.33 3.22
CA GLY A 129 -14.35 8.77 3.38
C GLY A 129 -14.04 9.29 4.79
N LYS A 130 -13.84 8.39 5.77
CA LYS A 130 -13.47 8.72 7.16
C LYS A 130 -12.26 7.89 7.59
N ASN A 131 -11.46 8.44 8.50
CA ASN A 131 -10.36 7.74 9.13
C ASN A 131 -10.86 6.50 9.88
N VAL A 132 -10.39 5.31 9.50
CA VAL A 132 -10.84 4.05 10.13
C VAL A 132 -10.29 3.85 11.54
N PHE A 133 -9.29 4.63 11.94
CA PHE A 133 -8.66 4.57 13.26
C PHE A 133 -9.27 5.53 14.28
N ALA A 134 -10.03 6.54 13.83
CA ALA A 134 -10.56 7.59 14.70
C ALA A 134 -11.34 7.03 15.91
N GLY A 135 -10.83 7.26 17.11
CA GLY A 135 -11.42 6.83 18.39
C GLY A 135 -11.50 5.32 18.58
N LYS A 136 -10.68 4.53 17.86
CA LYS A 136 -10.69 3.07 17.95
C LYS A 136 -9.51 2.53 18.72
N SER A 137 -9.74 1.38 19.34
CA SER A 137 -8.71 0.55 19.95
C SER A 137 -8.71 -0.82 19.28
N PHE A 138 -7.52 -1.40 19.16
CA PHE A 138 -7.31 -2.73 18.61
C PHE A 138 -6.55 -3.56 19.63
N GLN A 139 -6.92 -4.81 19.78
CA GLN A 139 -6.27 -5.73 20.71
C GLN A 139 -5.69 -6.94 19.97
N GLY A 140 -4.51 -7.38 20.39
CA GLY A 140 -3.83 -8.51 19.79
C GLY A 140 -2.52 -8.86 20.49
N ASP A 141 -1.80 -9.83 19.95
CA ASP A 141 -0.52 -10.25 20.50
C ASP A 141 0.63 -9.58 19.76
N LEU A 142 1.62 -9.10 20.52
CA LEU A 142 2.86 -8.58 19.98
C LEU A 142 3.96 -9.64 20.08
N TYR A 143 4.70 -9.82 18.99
CA TYR A 143 5.78 -10.80 18.84
C TYR A 143 7.09 -10.08 18.60
N LYS A 144 8.19 -10.59 19.17
CA LYS A 144 9.54 -10.13 18.84
C LYS A 144 10.03 -10.84 17.59
N PHE A 145 10.70 -10.11 16.71
CA PHE A 145 11.24 -10.66 15.46
C PHE A 145 12.25 -11.79 15.72
N GLY A 146 12.14 -12.88 14.95
CA GLY A 146 12.94 -14.09 15.15
C GLY A 146 12.48 -14.95 16.33
N SER A 147 11.41 -14.57 17.04
CA SER A 147 10.76 -15.38 18.07
C SER A 147 9.41 -15.88 17.55
N LYS A 148 9.11 -17.14 17.87
CA LYS A 148 7.76 -17.72 17.70
C LYS A 148 6.88 -17.49 18.93
N ALA A 149 7.47 -17.15 20.07
CA ALA A 149 6.74 -16.90 21.31
C ALA A 149 6.17 -15.48 21.33
N VAL A 150 4.95 -15.37 21.85
CA VAL A 150 4.30 -14.09 22.16
C VAL A 150 5.18 -13.32 23.14
N PHE A 151 5.52 -12.08 22.79
CA PHE A 151 6.32 -11.19 23.64
C PHE A 151 5.42 -10.42 24.62
N ARG A 152 4.26 -9.93 24.14
CA ARG A 152 3.23 -9.29 24.97
C ARG A 152 1.84 -9.77 24.54
N PRO A 153 1.19 -10.63 25.32
CA PRO A 153 -0.17 -11.04 25.04
C PRO A 153 -1.15 -9.89 25.32
N GLY A 154 -2.23 -9.81 24.53
CA GLY A 154 -3.30 -8.83 24.76
C GLY A 154 -2.84 -7.36 24.72
N CYS A 155 -1.80 -7.07 23.95
CA CYS A 155 -1.34 -5.71 23.66
C CYS A 155 -2.48 -4.90 23.05
N GLN A 156 -2.62 -3.64 23.48
CA GLN A 156 -3.61 -2.72 22.96
C GLN A 156 -2.92 -1.61 22.15
N VAL A 157 -3.52 -1.24 21.04
CA VAL A 157 -3.16 -0.05 20.26
C VAL A 157 -4.40 0.82 20.16
N ALA A 158 -4.38 1.98 20.81
CA ALA A 158 -5.52 2.90 20.87
C ALA A 158 -5.20 4.22 20.20
N PHE A 159 -6.17 4.76 19.48
CA PHE A 159 -6.07 5.99 18.70
C PHE A 159 -6.98 7.07 19.27
N ASN A 160 -6.48 8.30 19.24
CA ASN A 160 -7.28 9.45 19.66
C ASN A 160 -8.52 9.65 18.76
N THR A 161 -9.41 10.56 19.16
CA THR A 161 -10.66 10.86 18.43
C THR A 161 -10.45 11.23 16.96
N ALA A 162 -9.33 11.86 16.60
CA ALA A 162 -9.00 12.20 15.21
C ALA A 162 -8.39 11.00 14.44
N GLY A 163 -7.86 10.02 15.16
CA GLY A 163 -7.14 8.86 14.66
C GLY A 163 -5.79 9.19 14.03
N ASN A 164 -5.21 10.35 14.37
CA ASN A 164 -3.90 10.81 13.87
C ASN A 164 -2.79 10.68 14.92
N SER A 165 -3.13 10.28 16.14
CA SER A 165 -2.19 9.89 17.17
C SER A 165 -2.63 8.58 17.81
N PHE A 166 -1.67 7.84 18.36
CA PHE A 166 -1.93 6.57 19.03
C PHE A 166 -0.92 6.29 20.14
N GLY A 167 -1.25 5.31 20.98
CA GLY A 167 -0.35 4.69 21.93
C GLY A 167 -0.45 3.18 21.91
N GLU A 168 0.52 2.51 22.54
CA GLU A 168 0.49 1.07 22.78
C GLU A 168 0.70 0.73 24.26
N SER A 169 0.01 -0.30 24.74
CA SER A 169 0.15 -0.78 26.12
C SER A 169 0.04 -2.30 26.21
N GLY A 170 0.48 -2.88 27.34
CA GLY A 170 0.15 -4.27 27.67
C GLY A 170 -1.30 -4.41 28.16
N ALA A 171 -1.78 -5.65 28.28
CA ALA A 171 -3.18 -5.96 28.56
C ALA A 171 -3.81 -5.24 29.76
N GLU A 172 -3.03 -4.99 30.81
CA GLU A 172 -3.52 -4.41 32.08
C GLU A 172 -3.43 -2.86 32.13
N ASN A 173 -2.90 -2.22 31.09
CA ASN A 173 -2.66 -0.78 31.08
C ASN A 173 -3.46 -0.09 29.98
N THR A 174 -3.88 1.15 30.21
CA THR A 174 -4.50 2.00 29.18
C THR A 174 -3.40 2.64 28.31
N PRO A 175 -3.46 2.53 26.97
CA PRO A 175 -2.52 3.26 26.10
C PRO A 175 -2.70 4.78 26.21
N ASP A 176 -1.60 5.53 26.17
CA ASP A 176 -1.66 6.97 25.94
C ASP A 176 -1.88 7.24 24.44
N GLU A 177 -3.11 7.53 24.06
CA GLU A 177 -3.54 7.78 22.68
C GLU A 177 -2.83 8.97 21.99
N ASN A 178 -2.04 9.77 22.72
CA ASN A 178 -1.28 10.89 22.18
C ASN A 178 0.24 10.65 22.20
N GLN A 179 0.69 9.44 22.53
CA GLN A 179 2.10 9.08 22.61
C GLN A 179 2.84 9.25 21.27
N TYR A 180 2.20 8.88 20.15
CA TYR A 180 2.80 8.88 18.82
C TYR A 180 1.93 9.62 17.80
N ASN A 181 2.39 10.77 17.31
CA ASN A 181 1.72 11.54 16.25
C ASN A 181 2.04 10.96 14.86
N ALA A 182 1.08 10.31 14.22
CA ALA A 182 1.26 9.54 13.00
C ALA A 182 0.89 10.30 11.73
N THR A 183 1.60 10.01 10.65
CA THR A 183 1.17 10.34 9.28
C THR A 183 0.17 9.30 8.80
N LEU A 184 -0.98 9.73 8.28
CA LEU A 184 -2.03 8.86 7.76
C LEU A 184 -1.93 8.68 6.25
N TYR A 185 -2.28 7.47 5.80
CA TYR A 185 -2.31 7.09 4.40
C TYR A 185 -3.68 6.52 4.04
N ASN A 186 -4.38 7.19 3.13
CA ASN A 186 -5.70 6.79 2.63
C ASN A 186 -6.70 6.39 3.73
N ASN A 187 -6.62 7.00 4.92
CA ASN A 187 -7.49 6.70 6.07
C ASN A 187 -7.47 5.24 6.55
N VAL A 188 -6.49 4.42 6.14
CA VAL A 188 -6.44 2.96 6.41
C VAL A 188 -5.04 2.43 6.77
N ALA A 189 -4.03 3.29 6.74
CA ALA A 189 -2.71 2.99 7.26
C ALA A 189 -2.12 4.23 7.93
N PHE A 190 -1.13 4.02 8.79
CA PHE A 190 -0.43 5.08 9.49
C PHE A 190 1.05 4.75 9.64
N ARG A 191 1.88 5.78 9.77
CA ARG A 191 3.29 5.65 10.11
C ARG A 191 3.70 6.69 11.14
N TYR A 192 4.48 6.28 12.12
CA TYR A 192 5.20 7.17 13.02
C TYR A 192 6.71 6.94 12.90
N GLN A 193 7.48 8.02 12.90
CA GLN A 193 8.94 7.96 12.89
C GLN A 193 9.53 9.13 13.69
N LYS A 194 10.30 8.82 14.74
CA LYS A 194 11.08 9.79 15.51
C LYS A 194 12.29 9.10 16.13
N GLY A 195 13.48 9.65 15.89
CA GLY A 195 14.73 9.04 16.33
C GLY A 195 14.88 7.61 15.79
N SER A 196 15.16 6.65 16.68
CA SER A 196 15.27 5.23 16.35
C SER A 196 13.93 4.47 16.37
N VAL A 197 12.82 5.14 16.71
CA VAL A 197 11.49 4.52 16.75
C VAL A 197 10.80 4.71 15.41
N ARG A 198 10.46 3.60 14.77
CA ARG A 198 9.66 3.56 13.53
C ARG A 198 8.51 2.61 13.72
N ILE A 199 7.29 3.05 13.44
CA ILE A 199 6.08 2.27 13.61
C ILE A 199 5.25 2.41 12.35
N MET A 200 4.72 1.31 11.84
CA MET A 200 3.73 1.32 10.78
C MET A 200 2.61 0.35 11.09
N GLY A 201 1.39 0.75 10.78
CA GLY A 201 0.23 -0.13 10.79
C GLY A 201 -0.63 0.06 9.55
N ALA A 202 -1.25 -1.01 9.09
CA ALA A 202 -2.18 -0.99 7.98
C ALA A 202 -3.36 -1.93 8.23
N MET A 203 -4.58 -1.47 7.93
CA MET A 203 -5.76 -2.31 7.95
C MET A 203 -5.73 -3.27 6.77
N VAL A 204 -5.67 -4.57 7.04
CA VAL A 204 -5.82 -5.64 6.05
C VAL A 204 -7.19 -6.26 6.30
N LYS A 205 -8.17 -5.86 5.47
CA LYS A 205 -9.59 -6.15 5.71
C LYS A 205 -10.02 -5.67 7.11
N ASP A 206 -10.33 -6.59 8.03
CA ASP A 206 -10.87 -6.32 9.37
C ASP A 206 -9.80 -6.43 10.47
N SER A 207 -8.51 -6.41 10.11
CA SER A 207 -7.43 -6.55 11.10
C SER A 207 -6.33 -5.53 10.87
N LEU A 208 -5.85 -4.93 11.96
CA LEU A 208 -4.68 -4.08 11.95
C LEU A 208 -3.42 -4.94 11.96
N VAL A 209 -2.62 -4.89 10.89
CA VAL A 209 -1.26 -5.44 10.91
C VAL A 209 -0.30 -4.35 11.33
N TYR A 210 0.50 -4.63 12.34
CA TYR A 210 1.35 -3.66 13.01
C TYR A 210 2.81 -4.11 13.03
N PHE A 211 3.73 -3.17 12.84
CA PHE A 211 5.16 -3.38 12.98
C PHE A 211 5.81 -2.19 13.68
N ARG A 212 6.74 -2.50 14.60
CA ARG A 212 7.51 -1.52 15.36
C ARG A 212 8.99 -1.88 15.35
N GLU A 213 9.83 -0.90 15.04
CA GLU A 213 11.27 -0.90 15.24
C GLU A 213 11.60 0.11 16.35
N SER A 214 12.30 -0.32 17.38
CA SER A 214 12.75 0.51 18.51
C SER A 214 13.93 -0.16 19.21
N GLY A 215 15.07 -0.24 18.51
CA GLY A 215 16.23 -1.05 18.91
C GLY A 215 16.04 -2.56 18.67
N LEU A 216 14.83 -3.06 18.92
CA LEU A 216 14.35 -4.38 18.52
C LEU A 216 13.14 -4.24 17.57
N TYR A 217 12.86 -5.32 16.85
CA TYR A 217 11.76 -5.41 15.91
C TYR A 217 10.60 -6.21 16.51
N TYR A 218 9.39 -5.69 16.36
CA TYR A 218 8.16 -6.28 16.84
C TYR A 218 7.08 -6.23 15.78
N TRP A 219 6.17 -7.20 15.81
CA TRP A 219 5.02 -7.24 14.90
C TRP A 219 3.81 -7.86 15.59
N GLY A 220 2.62 -7.60 15.05
CA GLY A 220 1.39 -8.24 15.53
C GLY A 220 0.23 -8.06 14.56
N THR A 221 -0.87 -8.75 14.86
CA THR A 221 -2.15 -8.57 14.17
C THR A 221 -3.22 -8.36 15.24
N PHE A 222 -3.97 -7.27 15.11
CA PHE A 222 -4.89 -6.77 16.12
C PHE A 222 -6.29 -6.65 15.54
N ARG A 223 -7.32 -6.82 16.37
CA ARG A 223 -8.74 -6.75 15.99
C ARG A 223 -9.50 -5.79 16.89
#